data_AF-A0A0A1T4I5-F1
#
_entry.id   AF-A0A0A1T4I5-F1
#
_cell.length_a   1.000
_cell.length_b   1.000
_cell.length_c   1.000
_cell.angle_alpha   90.00
_cell.angle_beta   90.00
_cell.angle_gamma   90.00
#
_symmetry.space_group_name_H-M   'P 1'
#
loop_
_entity.id
_entity.type
_entity.pdbx_description
1 polymer ?
#
loop_
_entity_poly.entity_id
_entity_poly.type
_entity_poly.pdbx_seq_one_letter_code
_entity_poly.pdbx_strand_id
1 'polypeptide(L)'
;MVHADASNFDAGVTKEEAYEQVLLQAEGLFYDQPNWVCNLSNAASLLWHAYKSLPAPSKDVNWAGFYVLDSSSSSPQLILGPFQGKVACQTIRFGRGVCGTAAETQVTQLVDDVEKFPGHIACDGDSKSEIVVPIVVENQETGEKKTVAIIDVDCAELNGFDDVDKTNLEALARLLAKSCDWNRL
;
A
#
# COMPACT_ATOMS: atom_id res chain seq x y z
N MET A 1 24.47 3.46 -9.15
CA MET A 1 23.35 4.30 -8.71
C MET A 1 23.28 4.21 -7.20
N VAL A 2 23.11 5.31 -6.47
CA VAL A 2 22.93 5.22 -5.01
C VAL A 2 21.46 4.88 -4.73
N HIS A 3 21.17 4.21 -3.61
CA HIS A 3 19.80 3.73 -3.31
C HIS A 3 18.74 4.84 -3.36
N ALA A 4 19.10 6.06 -2.95
CA ALA A 4 18.19 7.21 -2.99
C ALA A 4 17.78 7.64 -4.41
N ASP A 5 18.60 7.35 -5.42
CA ASP A 5 18.28 7.70 -6.81
C ASP A 5 17.09 6.89 -7.33
N ALA A 6 16.78 5.73 -6.71
CA ALA A 6 15.63 4.91 -7.07
C ALA A 6 14.30 5.66 -6.93
N SER A 7 14.24 6.63 -6.01
CA SER A 7 13.08 7.50 -5.77
C SER A 7 13.19 8.89 -6.42
N ASN A 8 14.16 9.09 -7.33
CA ASN A 8 14.21 10.31 -8.14
C ASN A 8 13.39 10.07 -9.42
N PHE A 9 12.30 10.81 -9.56
CA PHE A 9 11.43 10.77 -10.73
C PHE A 9 11.67 12.00 -11.59
N ASP A 10 11.59 11.83 -12.91
CA ASP A 10 11.76 12.94 -13.84
C ASP A 10 10.64 13.98 -13.70
N ALA A 11 10.99 15.24 -13.94
CA ALA A 11 10.01 16.32 -13.94
C ALA A 11 8.99 16.11 -15.07
N GLY A 12 7.71 16.04 -14.73
CA GLY A 12 6.63 15.84 -15.71
C GLY A 12 6.42 14.38 -16.12
N VAL A 13 6.96 13.42 -15.35
CA VAL A 13 6.68 11.98 -15.51
C VAL A 13 5.17 11.72 -15.52
N THR A 14 4.73 10.83 -16.41
CA THR A 14 3.33 10.36 -16.41
C THR A 14 3.08 9.39 -15.25
N LYS A 15 1.82 9.16 -14.91
CA LYS A 15 1.44 8.21 -13.85
C LYS A 15 1.93 6.80 -14.19
N GLU A 16 1.78 6.40 -15.45
CA GLU A 16 2.22 5.11 -15.98
C GLU A 16 3.74 4.94 -15.89
N GLU A 17 4.52 5.92 -16.33
CA GLU A 17 5.99 5.89 -16.24
C GLU A 17 6.48 5.88 -14.78
N ALA A 18 5.83 6.63 -13.89
CA ALA A 18 6.16 6.64 -12.47
C ALA A 18 5.94 5.24 -11.86
N TYR A 19 4.83 4.58 -12.17
CA TYR A 19 4.59 3.21 -11.70
C TYR A 19 5.52 2.18 -12.33
N GLU A 20 5.86 2.31 -13.61
CA GLU A 20 6.85 1.45 -14.26
C GLU A 20 8.19 1.54 -13.52
N GLN A 21 8.64 2.76 -13.20
CA GLN A 21 9.83 2.98 -12.40
C GLN A 21 9.69 2.40 -10.98
N VAL A 22 8.57 2.61 -10.29
CA VAL A 22 8.33 2.04 -8.95
C VAL A 22 8.49 0.52 -8.97
N LEU A 23 7.86 -0.17 -9.92
CA LEU A 23 7.92 -1.62 -10.03
C LEU A 23 9.33 -2.13 -10.35
N LEU A 24 10.01 -1.47 -11.30
CA LEU A 24 11.38 -1.82 -11.68
C LEU A 24 12.36 -1.65 -10.51
N GLN A 25 12.27 -0.53 -9.80
CA GLN A 25 13.14 -0.24 -8.66
C GLN A 25 12.83 -1.14 -7.48
N ALA A 26 11.55 -1.41 -7.21
CA ALA A 26 11.11 -2.37 -6.19
C ALA A 26 11.68 -3.77 -6.46
N GLU A 27 11.62 -4.26 -7.70
CA GLU A 27 12.17 -5.57 -8.05
C GLU A 27 13.68 -5.65 -7.79
N GLY A 28 14.42 -4.61 -8.15
CA GLY A 28 15.86 -4.51 -7.87
C GLY A 28 16.19 -4.44 -6.38
N LEU A 29 15.42 -3.66 -5.61
CA LEU A 29 15.64 -3.48 -4.16
C LEU A 29 15.29 -4.73 -3.35
N PHE A 30 14.34 -5.54 -3.81
CA PHE A 30 13.90 -6.74 -3.10
C PHE A 30 14.71 -7.99 -3.47
N TYR A 31 15.60 -7.89 -4.47
CA TYR A 31 16.41 -9.02 -4.92
C TYR A 31 17.30 -9.55 -3.79
N ASP A 32 17.17 -10.85 -3.48
CA ASP A 32 17.88 -11.55 -2.40
C ASP A 32 17.68 -10.92 -1.00
N GLN A 33 16.58 -10.19 -0.80
CA GLN A 33 16.21 -9.55 0.46
C GLN A 33 14.80 -9.95 0.88
N PRO A 34 14.63 -10.95 1.77
CA PRO A 34 13.32 -11.42 2.20
C PRO A 34 12.73 -10.65 3.40
N ASN A 35 13.46 -9.72 4.01
CA ASN A 35 12.97 -9.01 5.19
C ASN A 35 11.82 -8.05 4.81
N TRP A 36 10.61 -8.37 5.28
CA TRP A 36 9.42 -7.60 4.95
C TRP A 36 9.51 -6.15 5.43
N VAL A 37 10.08 -5.88 6.62
CA VAL A 37 10.21 -4.50 7.13
C VAL A 37 11.07 -3.67 6.18
N CYS A 38 12.21 -4.22 5.74
CA CYS A 38 13.10 -3.59 4.77
C CYS A 38 12.38 -3.26 3.46
N ASN A 39 11.72 -4.26 2.87
CA ASN A 39 11.06 -4.12 1.57
C ASN A 39 9.88 -3.15 1.64
N LEU A 40 9.02 -3.25 2.66
CA LEU A 40 7.90 -2.32 2.86
C LEU A 40 8.39 -0.90 3.14
N SER A 41 9.48 -0.72 3.89
CA SER A 41 10.03 0.62 4.15
C SER A 41 10.49 1.31 2.86
N ASN A 42 11.21 0.58 1.99
CA ASN A 42 11.63 1.11 0.70
C ASN A 42 10.45 1.31 -0.26
N ALA A 43 9.48 0.40 -0.28
CA ALA A 43 8.28 0.53 -1.09
C ALA A 43 7.45 1.77 -0.70
N ALA A 44 7.30 2.05 0.60
CA ALA A 44 6.60 3.23 1.09
C ALA A 44 7.30 4.51 0.61
N SER A 45 8.64 4.54 0.66
CA SER A 45 9.44 5.64 0.13
C SER A 45 9.26 5.82 -1.38
N LEU A 46 9.33 4.74 -2.16
CA LEU A 46 9.11 4.77 -3.61
C LEU A 46 7.74 5.34 -3.97
N LEU A 47 6.67 4.82 -3.35
CA LEU A 47 5.30 5.29 -3.58
C LEU A 47 5.15 6.76 -3.20
N TRP A 48 5.64 7.17 -2.03
CA TRP A 48 5.57 8.56 -1.59
C TRP A 48 6.19 9.51 -2.60
N HIS A 49 7.42 9.24 -3.01
CA HIS A 49 8.13 10.09 -3.97
C HIS A 49 7.53 10.03 -5.38
N ALA A 50 7.00 8.88 -5.80
CA ALA A 50 6.27 8.74 -7.06
C ALA A 50 5.06 9.68 -7.07
N TYR A 51 4.17 9.57 -6.07
CA TYR A 51 2.99 10.44 -5.99
C TYR A 51 3.37 11.92 -5.91
N LYS A 52 4.39 12.29 -5.12
CA LYS A 52 4.87 13.69 -5.05
C LYS A 52 5.43 14.23 -6.37
N SER A 53 5.83 13.37 -7.31
CA SER A 53 6.31 13.77 -8.62
C SER A 53 5.21 13.99 -9.67
N LEU A 54 4.00 13.48 -9.40
CA LEU A 54 2.85 13.56 -10.29
C LEU A 54 2.11 14.91 -10.17
N PRO A 55 1.21 15.26 -11.10
CA PRO A 55 0.30 16.40 -10.91
C PRO A 55 -0.79 16.09 -9.85
N ALA A 56 -1.59 17.11 -9.51
CA ALA A 56 -2.82 16.88 -8.75
C ALA A 56 -3.81 16.02 -9.58
N PRO A 57 -4.61 15.16 -8.92
CA PRO A 57 -4.73 15.03 -7.46
C PRO A 57 -3.63 14.16 -6.81
N SER A 58 -2.89 13.35 -7.57
CA SER A 58 -1.92 12.39 -7.02
C SER A 58 -0.83 12.99 -6.12
N LYS A 59 -0.31 14.20 -6.42
CA LYS A 59 0.67 14.86 -5.53
C LYS A 59 0.15 15.18 -4.12
N ASP A 60 -1.16 15.26 -3.97
CA ASP A 60 -1.83 15.60 -2.73
C ASP A 60 -2.09 14.36 -1.84
N VAL A 61 -1.49 13.22 -2.19
CA VAL A 61 -1.32 12.05 -1.31
C VAL A 61 -0.72 12.49 0.04
N ASN A 62 -1.42 12.22 1.13
CA ASN A 62 -1.03 12.61 2.49
C ASN A 62 -0.54 11.42 3.32
N TRP A 63 -0.78 10.19 2.86
CA TRP A 63 -0.28 8.97 3.49
C TRP A 63 -0.03 7.88 2.44
N ALA A 64 1.09 7.17 2.55
CA ALA A 64 1.38 5.99 1.71
C ALA A 64 2.19 4.98 2.53
N GLY A 65 1.67 3.76 2.67
CA GLY A 65 2.31 2.79 3.54
C GLY A 65 1.57 1.47 3.63
N PHE A 66 1.82 0.79 4.75
CA PHE A 66 1.37 -0.58 4.93
C PHE A 66 0.82 -0.81 6.33
N TYR A 67 -0.16 -1.71 6.39
CA TYR A 67 -0.51 -2.42 7.60
C TYR A 67 -0.26 -3.91 7.38
N VAL A 68 0.27 -4.60 8.39
CA VAL A 68 0.60 -6.04 8.32
C VAL A 68 -0.30 -6.83 9.24
N LEU A 69 -0.51 -8.12 8.97
CA LEU A 69 -1.28 -8.99 9.85
C LEU A 69 -0.62 -9.08 11.22
N ASP A 70 -1.39 -8.82 12.28
CA ASP A 70 -0.93 -8.96 13.66
C ASP A 70 -1.03 -10.42 14.12
N SER A 71 0.09 -11.14 14.08
CA SER A 71 0.20 -12.53 14.52
C SER A 71 0.03 -12.70 16.04
N SER A 72 0.17 -11.62 16.81
CA SER A 72 0.06 -11.64 18.28
C SER A 72 -1.38 -11.51 18.79
N SER A 73 -2.31 -11.12 17.93
CA SER A 73 -3.72 -10.90 18.29
C SER A 73 -4.53 -12.19 18.29
N SER A 74 -5.46 -12.31 19.24
CA SER A 74 -6.42 -13.42 19.27
C SER A 74 -7.58 -13.24 18.28
N SER A 75 -7.70 -12.07 17.65
CA SER A 75 -8.71 -11.76 16.64
C SER A 75 -8.06 -11.24 15.35
N PRO A 76 -8.58 -11.57 14.15
CA PRO A 76 -8.04 -11.07 12.89
C PRO A 76 -7.98 -9.54 12.85
N GLN A 77 -6.77 -9.00 12.86
CA GLN A 77 -6.50 -7.58 12.78
C GLN A 77 -5.16 -7.31 12.09
N LEU A 78 -5.03 -6.10 11.61
CA LEU A 78 -3.80 -5.55 11.10
C LEU A 78 -3.14 -4.66 12.18
N ILE A 79 -1.82 -4.54 12.13
CA ILE A 79 -0.98 -3.63 12.91
C ILE A 79 -0.18 -2.74 11.96
N LEU A 80 0.03 -1.49 12.37
CA LEU A 80 0.73 -0.46 11.58
C LEU A 80 2.15 -0.93 11.20
N GLY A 81 2.45 -0.90 9.90
CA GLY A 81 3.75 -1.20 9.32
C GLY A 81 4.51 0.07 8.91
N PRO A 82 5.55 -0.05 8.06
CA PRO A 82 6.25 1.10 7.50
C PRO A 82 5.34 2.00 6.65
N PHE A 83 5.53 3.31 6.74
CA PHE A 83 4.75 4.29 5.97
C PHE A 83 5.51 5.62 5.81
N GLN A 84 5.00 6.47 4.91
CA GLN A 84 5.35 7.88 4.78
C GLN A 84 4.07 8.72 4.95
N GLY A 85 4.10 9.70 5.86
CA GLY A 85 2.93 10.52 6.18
C GLY A 85 2.89 10.96 7.64
N LYS A 86 1.73 11.45 8.08
CA LYS A 86 1.47 11.75 9.50
C LYS A 86 1.28 10.45 10.32
N VAL A 87 1.28 10.60 11.65
CA VAL A 87 0.95 9.50 12.58
C VAL A 87 -0.44 8.93 12.27
N ALA A 88 -0.56 7.60 12.24
CA ALA A 88 -1.78 6.88 11.87
C ALA A 88 -2.29 5.95 12.99
N CYS A 89 -3.45 5.33 12.76
CA CYS A 89 -4.05 4.34 13.66
C CYS A 89 -3.11 3.14 13.89
N GLN A 90 -2.98 2.63 15.12
CA GLN A 90 -2.02 1.54 15.38
C GLN A 90 -2.51 0.17 14.93
N THR A 91 -3.81 -0.11 15.03
CA THR A 91 -4.41 -1.40 14.64
C THR A 91 -5.75 -1.22 13.94
N ILE A 92 -6.08 -2.16 13.05
CA ILE A 92 -7.32 -2.15 12.26
C ILE A 92 -7.91 -3.56 12.25
N ARG A 93 -9.15 -3.73 12.70
CA ARG A 93 -9.82 -5.04 12.64
C ARG A 93 -10.25 -5.36 11.21
N PHE A 94 -10.21 -6.65 10.86
CA PHE A 94 -10.77 -7.11 9.59
C PHE A 94 -12.27 -6.75 9.51
N GLY A 95 -12.73 -6.37 8.32
CA GLY A 95 -14.10 -5.93 8.05
C GLY A 95 -14.46 -4.52 8.55
N ARG A 96 -13.49 -3.75 9.09
CA ARG A 96 -13.72 -2.39 9.61
C ARG A 96 -13.03 -1.31 8.78
N GLY A 97 -13.83 -0.36 8.27
CA GLY A 97 -13.33 0.71 7.41
C GLY A 97 -12.80 0.17 6.08
N VAL A 98 -12.25 1.05 5.25
CA VAL A 98 -11.73 0.71 3.92
C VAL A 98 -10.61 -0.34 4.04
N CYS A 99 -9.60 -0.06 4.87
CA CYS A 99 -8.51 -0.97 5.17
C CYS A 99 -8.95 -2.37 5.64
N GLY A 100 -9.84 -2.44 6.62
CA GLY A 100 -10.33 -3.71 7.16
C GLY A 100 -11.18 -4.49 6.15
N THR A 101 -11.99 -3.80 5.34
CA THR A 101 -12.77 -4.42 4.26
C THR A 101 -11.86 -5.00 3.17
N ALA A 102 -10.80 -4.29 2.77
CA ALA A 102 -9.82 -4.81 1.82
C ALA A 102 -9.16 -6.10 2.34
N ALA A 103 -8.76 -6.10 3.62
CA ALA A 103 -8.10 -7.23 4.24
C ALA A 103 -9.00 -8.47 4.39
N GLU A 104 -10.28 -8.27 4.72
CA GLU A 104 -11.26 -9.36 4.86
C GLU A 104 -11.68 -9.94 3.51
N THR A 105 -11.98 -9.07 2.54
CA THR A 105 -12.52 -9.49 1.24
C THR A 105 -11.46 -9.98 0.27
N GLN A 106 -10.18 -9.66 0.53
CA GLN A 106 -9.07 -9.89 -0.41
C GLN A 106 -9.28 -9.18 -1.75
N VAL A 107 -10.02 -8.06 -1.75
CA VAL A 107 -10.33 -7.25 -2.92
C VAL A 107 -9.88 -5.81 -2.68
N THR A 108 -9.23 -5.24 -3.69
CA THR A 108 -8.84 -3.83 -3.72
C THR A 108 -10.05 -2.92 -3.52
N GLN A 109 -9.95 -1.99 -2.58
CA GLN A 109 -10.93 -0.92 -2.37
C GLN A 109 -10.39 0.34 -3.04
N LEU A 110 -11.13 0.87 -4.03
CA LEU A 110 -10.86 2.15 -4.70
C LEU A 110 -11.98 3.10 -4.32
N VAL A 111 -11.67 4.09 -3.47
CA VAL A 111 -12.67 4.94 -2.80
C VAL A 111 -12.47 6.39 -3.21
N ASP A 112 -13.35 6.88 -4.08
CA ASP A 112 -13.31 8.26 -4.59
C ASP A 112 -13.61 9.33 -3.52
N ASP A 113 -14.38 8.94 -2.50
CA ASP A 113 -14.86 9.78 -1.40
C ASP A 113 -15.03 8.93 -0.12
N VAL A 114 -14.08 9.06 0.81
CA VAL A 114 -14.07 8.26 2.04
C VAL A 114 -15.26 8.56 2.95
N GLU A 115 -15.82 9.76 2.91
CA GLU A 115 -17.01 10.12 3.71
C GLU A 115 -18.25 9.34 3.26
N LYS A 116 -18.29 8.89 2.01
CA LYS A 116 -19.37 8.07 1.46
C LYS A 116 -19.20 6.57 1.73
N PHE A 117 -18.04 6.14 2.23
CA PHE A 117 -17.78 4.72 2.47
C PHE A 117 -18.53 4.22 3.72
N PRO A 118 -19.38 3.18 3.62
CA PRO A 118 -20.13 2.67 4.76
C PRO A 118 -19.21 2.17 5.88
N GLY A 119 -19.35 2.75 7.08
CA GLY A 119 -18.53 2.35 8.23
C GLY A 119 -17.10 2.90 8.20
N HIS A 120 -16.86 3.99 7.45
CA HIS A 120 -15.60 4.74 7.46
C HIS A 120 -15.16 5.11 8.88
N ILE A 121 -13.86 4.91 9.16
CA ILE A 121 -13.19 5.27 10.40
C ILE A 121 -12.03 6.18 10.00
N ALA A 122 -12.21 7.49 10.08
CA ALA A 122 -11.16 8.44 9.71
C ALA A 122 -9.96 8.33 10.66
N CYS A 123 -8.77 8.05 10.11
CA CYS A 123 -7.50 8.11 10.84
C CYS A 123 -6.80 9.48 10.67
N ASP A 124 -6.81 10.06 9.46
CA ASP A 124 -6.48 11.47 9.19
C ASP A 124 -7.77 12.19 8.72
N GLY A 125 -8.09 13.33 9.33
CA GLY A 125 -9.27 14.11 8.97
C GLY A 125 -9.13 14.85 7.63
N ASP A 126 -7.90 14.92 7.09
CA ASP A 126 -7.63 15.56 5.80
C ASP A 126 -7.87 14.61 4.61
N SER A 127 -7.89 13.29 4.81
CA SER A 127 -8.07 12.30 3.74
C SER A 127 -9.48 12.36 3.16
N LYS A 128 -9.56 12.47 1.84
CA LYS A 128 -10.82 12.55 1.08
C LYS A 128 -11.03 11.38 0.13
N SER A 129 -9.97 10.76 -0.38
CA SER A 129 -10.02 9.52 -1.15
C SER A 129 -8.93 8.56 -0.70
N GLU A 130 -9.14 7.27 -0.93
CA GLU A 130 -8.28 6.19 -0.41
C GLU A 130 -8.24 5.03 -1.42
N ILE A 131 -7.07 4.42 -1.59
CA ILE A 131 -6.93 3.13 -2.26
C ILE A 131 -6.23 2.13 -1.34
N VAL A 132 -6.86 0.98 -1.13
CA VAL A 132 -6.30 -0.11 -0.33
C VAL A 132 -6.20 -1.38 -1.16
N VAL A 133 -4.99 -1.93 -1.24
CA VAL A 133 -4.70 -3.15 -2.00
C VAL A 133 -4.21 -4.26 -1.06
N PRO A 134 -4.92 -5.40 -0.95
CA PRO A 134 -4.47 -6.50 -0.11
C PRO A 134 -3.25 -7.22 -0.70
N ILE A 135 -2.25 -7.47 0.14
CA ILE A 135 -1.12 -8.35 -0.16
C ILE A 135 -1.52 -9.75 0.30
N VAL A 136 -1.79 -10.62 -0.67
CA VAL A 136 -2.29 -11.98 -0.45
C VAL A 136 -1.22 -12.99 -0.83
N VAL A 137 -0.91 -13.90 0.09
CA VAL A 137 -0.07 -15.07 -0.18
C VAL A 137 -0.95 -16.30 -0.37
N GLU A 138 -0.55 -17.18 -1.28
CA GLU A 138 -1.21 -18.45 -1.54
C GLU A 138 -0.31 -19.61 -1.10
N ASN A 139 -0.83 -20.46 -0.22
CA ASN A 139 -0.18 -21.69 0.14
C ASN A 139 -0.24 -22.66 -1.06
N GLN A 140 0.91 -23.03 -1.60
CA GLN A 140 1.01 -23.87 -2.80
C GLN A 140 0.51 -25.30 -2.60
N GLU A 141 0.49 -25.80 -1.36
CA GLU A 141 0.01 -27.15 -1.04
C GLU A 141 -1.50 -27.20 -0.85
N THR A 142 -2.07 -26.20 -0.16
CA THR A 142 -3.49 -26.19 0.20
C THR A 142 -4.36 -25.34 -0.72
N GLY A 143 -3.77 -24.46 -1.53
CA GLY A 143 -4.46 -23.43 -2.31
C GLY A 143 -5.09 -22.32 -1.45
N GLU A 144 -4.82 -22.31 -0.14
CA GLU A 144 -5.39 -21.33 0.79
C GLU A 144 -4.76 -19.95 0.57
N LYS A 145 -5.61 -18.93 0.45
CA LYS A 145 -5.20 -17.54 0.30
C LYS A 145 -5.34 -16.79 1.61
N LYS A 146 -4.29 -16.06 1.98
CA LYS A 146 -4.25 -15.30 3.22
C LYS A 146 -3.74 -13.87 2.98
N THR A 147 -4.48 -12.88 3.47
CA THR A 147 -3.99 -11.51 3.57
C THR A 147 -2.90 -11.45 4.64
N VAL A 148 -1.69 -11.07 4.25
CA VAL A 148 -0.53 -10.90 5.14
C VAL A 148 -0.21 -9.44 5.43
N ALA A 149 -0.64 -8.54 4.53
CA ALA A 149 -0.52 -7.11 4.67
C ALA A 149 -1.51 -6.41 3.71
N ILE A 150 -1.60 -5.09 3.79
CA ILE A 150 -2.27 -4.24 2.82
C ILE A 150 -1.31 -3.11 2.43
N ILE A 151 -1.40 -2.65 1.19
CA ILE A 151 -0.93 -1.34 0.75
C ILE A 151 -2.09 -0.38 0.98
N ASP A 152 -1.83 0.73 1.65
CA ASP A 152 -2.81 1.77 1.91
C ASP A 152 -2.24 3.13 1.48
N VAL A 153 -3.05 3.91 0.76
CA VAL A 153 -2.67 5.23 0.25
C VAL A 153 -3.88 6.16 0.35
N ASP A 154 -3.67 7.26 1.07
CA ASP A 154 -4.65 8.33 1.25
C ASP A 154 -4.30 9.54 0.39
N CYS A 155 -5.34 10.28 -0.04
CA CYS A 155 -5.20 11.56 -0.70
C CYS A 155 -6.10 12.63 -0.07
N ALA A 156 -5.55 13.84 0.10
CA ALA A 156 -6.28 15.00 0.63
C ALA A 156 -7.30 15.60 -0.36
N GLU A 157 -7.38 15.04 -1.57
CA GLU A 157 -8.35 15.40 -2.62
C GLU A 157 -9.28 14.23 -2.95
N LEU A 158 -10.47 14.55 -3.46
CA LEU A 158 -11.41 13.54 -3.96
C LEU A 158 -10.91 12.93 -5.27
N ASN A 159 -11.28 11.68 -5.55
CA ASN A 159 -10.86 10.96 -6.77
C ASN A 159 -9.33 11.00 -6.97
N GLY A 160 -8.55 10.82 -5.89
CA GLY A 160 -7.09 10.85 -5.92
C GLY A 160 -6.48 9.68 -6.69
N PHE A 161 -7.27 8.62 -6.89
CA PHE A 161 -6.85 7.36 -7.47
C PHE A 161 -7.82 6.90 -8.56
N ASP A 162 -7.32 6.11 -9.50
CA ASP A 162 -8.06 5.52 -10.61
C ASP A 162 -7.61 4.07 -10.89
N ASP A 163 -8.07 3.51 -12.01
CA ASP A 163 -7.73 2.14 -12.41
C ASP A 163 -6.25 1.94 -12.75
N VAL A 164 -5.50 2.99 -13.10
CA VAL A 164 -4.04 2.91 -13.30
C VAL A 164 -3.36 2.68 -11.96
N ASP A 165 -3.76 3.41 -10.93
CA ASP A 165 -3.23 3.22 -9.57
C ASP A 165 -3.55 1.81 -9.08
N LYS A 166 -4.81 1.37 -9.23
CA LYS A 166 -5.24 0.01 -8.85
C LYS A 166 -4.42 -1.08 -9.53
N THR A 167 -4.28 -1.01 -10.85
CA THR A 167 -3.58 -2.04 -11.63
C THR A 167 -2.12 -2.19 -11.19
N ASN A 168 -1.45 -1.06 -10.98
CA ASN A 168 -0.02 -1.03 -10.65
C ASN A 168 0.24 -1.34 -9.17
N LEU A 169 -0.60 -0.87 -8.25
CA LEU A 169 -0.51 -1.24 -6.84
C LEU A 169 -0.80 -2.73 -6.62
N GLU A 170 -1.74 -3.33 -7.37
CA GLU A 170 -1.93 -4.78 -7.37
C GLU A 170 -0.70 -5.53 -7.90
N ALA A 171 0.02 -4.98 -8.87
CA ALA A 171 1.29 -5.53 -9.33
C ALA A 171 2.39 -5.46 -8.25
N LEU A 172 2.49 -4.32 -7.56
CA LEU A 172 3.39 -4.14 -6.43
C LEU A 172 3.04 -5.08 -5.27
N ALA A 173 1.76 -5.27 -4.98
CA ALA A 173 1.29 -6.20 -3.95
C ALA A 173 1.71 -7.64 -4.27
N ARG A 174 1.56 -8.08 -5.53
CA ARG A 174 2.06 -9.39 -5.98
C ARG A 174 3.58 -9.52 -5.86
N LEU A 175 4.32 -8.45 -6.16
CA LEU A 175 5.78 -8.41 -6.01
C LEU A 175 6.19 -8.55 -4.53
N LEU A 176 5.55 -7.82 -3.62
CA LEU A 176 5.78 -7.92 -2.19
C LEU A 176 5.38 -9.29 -1.62
N ALA A 177 4.28 -9.86 -2.11
CA ALA A 177 3.83 -11.20 -1.71
C ALA A 177 4.89 -12.27 -2.01
N LYS A 178 5.56 -12.20 -3.17
CA LYS A 178 6.60 -13.17 -3.58
C LYS A 178 7.99 -12.89 -3.01
N SER A 179 8.32 -11.62 -2.72
CA SER A 179 9.68 -11.23 -2.35
C SER A 179 9.94 -11.15 -0.84
N CYS A 180 8.90 -11.20 0.00
CA CYS A 180 9.04 -11.12 1.45
C CYS A 180 8.80 -12.47 2.15
N ASP A 181 9.52 -12.75 3.23
CA ASP A 181 9.25 -13.87 4.14
C ASP A 181 8.19 -13.47 5.16
N TRP A 182 6.93 -13.79 4.84
CA TRP A 182 5.75 -13.53 5.67
C TRP A 182 5.56 -14.53 6.82
N ASN A 183 6.42 -15.53 6.97
CA ASN A 183 6.36 -16.46 8.11
C ASN A 183 7.06 -15.89 9.36
N ARG A 184 7.74 -14.75 9.23
CA ARG A 184 8.41 -14.02 10.32
C ARG A 184 7.64 -12.75 10.72
N LEU A 185 6.33 -12.88 10.87
CA LEU A 185 5.45 -11.82 11.39
C LEU A 185 5.42 -11.84 12.91
#